data_AF-A0A8H6GNA1-F1
#
_entry.id   AF-A0A8H6GNA1-F1
#
_cell.length_a   1.000
_cell.length_b   1.000
_cell.length_c   1.000
_cell.angle_alpha   90.00
_cell.angle_beta   90.00
_cell.angle_gamma   90.00
#
_symmetry.space_group_name_H-M   'P 1'
#
loop_
_entity.id
_entity.type
_entity.pdbx_description
1 polymer ?
#
loop_
_entity_poly.entity_id
_entity_poly.type
_entity_poly.pdbx_seq_one_letter_code
_entity_poly.pdbx_strand_id
1 'polypeptide(L)'
;MAPTLAEQVAVDQVSPGEYVSRLNPIRMGNAMPIAYGGCTASIAVNAACHTAPPSMSLYSVLGHFHGPASTDKKLHCSVTNIRDTRSFATRRVQVKQQQPNGKFRVCMEVLADFHVIEPSSWDYSEATCSKWPRAEDCPNLEELVKGLLEKGSITEKQGKEFTKSFAANADFFETRYCTAGVSSQNLSGAARNTKTTQDHLPITEKVSAEWQRALHDLPTPTANMSALAFLMDGGLSFLPLSHNHMWFDDTAACSTLDFALRIFVPEVKMGEWHVRERKTSRGGGNRTYSEGKLWDKHGNLIASNTQQSIMRLREGVVVPKL
;
A
#
# COMPACT_ATOMS: atom_id res chain seq x y z
N MET A 1 -12.07 -13.30 17.44
CA MET A 1 -10.88 -12.44 17.30
C MET A 1 -10.85 -11.96 15.86
N ALA A 2 -10.51 -10.70 15.58
CA ALA A 2 -10.29 -10.25 14.21
C ALA A 2 -9.10 -11.04 13.61
N PRO A 3 -9.10 -11.36 12.32
CA PRO A 3 -7.99 -12.07 11.71
C PRO A 3 -6.72 -11.23 11.77
N THR A 4 -5.58 -11.89 11.94
CA THR A 4 -4.26 -11.24 11.87
C THR A 4 -3.89 -10.90 10.42
N LEU A 5 -2.94 -9.98 10.23
CA LEU A 5 -2.40 -9.68 8.90
C LEU A 5 -1.79 -10.94 8.24
N ALA A 6 -1.11 -11.78 9.04
CA ALA A 6 -0.54 -13.04 8.56
C ALA A 6 -1.60 -13.96 7.93
N GLU A 7 -2.79 -14.05 8.56
CA GLU A 7 -3.92 -14.83 8.02
C GLU A 7 -4.54 -14.16 6.79
N GLN A 8 -4.65 -12.83 6.79
CA GLN A 8 -5.24 -12.06 5.69
C GLN A 8 -4.45 -12.18 4.38
N VAL A 9 -3.12 -12.28 4.47
CA VAL A 9 -2.22 -12.36 3.31
C VAL A 9 -1.76 -13.79 2.99
N ALA A 10 -2.22 -14.78 3.76
CA ALA A 10 -1.86 -16.18 3.55
C ALA A 10 -2.65 -16.83 2.42
N VAL A 11 -2.02 -17.82 1.79
CA VAL A 11 -2.64 -18.71 0.80
C VAL A 11 -2.53 -20.16 1.23
N ASP A 12 -3.46 -20.98 0.74
CA ASP A 12 -3.36 -22.43 0.78
C ASP A 12 -3.09 -22.93 -0.64
N GLN A 13 -2.21 -23.93 -0.75
CA GLN A 13 -1.94 -24.58 -2.04
C GLN A 13 -3.08 -25.54 -2.38
N VAL A 14 -3.64 -25.37 -3.58
CA VAL A 14 -4.71 -26.24 -4.11
C VAL A 14 -4.12 -27.35 -4.96
N SER A 15 -3.12 -27.03 -5.78
CA SER A 15 -2.34 -27.96 -6.59
C SER A 15 -0.97 -27.32 -6.94
N PRO A 16 -0.04 -28.03 -7.60
CA PRO A 16 1.23 -27.44 -8.01
C PRO A 16 1.03 -26.15 -8.82
N GLY A 17 1.52 -25.01 -8.30
CA GLY A 17 1.38 -23.70 -8.94
C GLY A 17 0.03 -23.01 -8.76
N GLU A 18 -0.97 -23.65 -8.12
CA GLU A 18 -2.28 -23.04 -7.86
C GLU A 18 -2.51 -22.83 -6.37
N TYR A 19 -2.91 -21.61 -6.02
CA TYR A 19 -3.12 -21.20 -4.63
C TYR A 19 -4.47 -20.48 -4.48
N VAL A 20 -5.00 -20.46 -3.26
CA VAL A 20 -6.20 -19.71 -2.90
C VAL A 20 -5.98 -18.95 -1.60
N SER A 21 -6.46 -17.71 -1.51
CA SER A 21 -6.38 -16.93 -0.28
C SER A 21 -7.14 -17.63 0.86
N ARG A 22 -6.58 -17.59 2.08
CA ARG A 22 -7.25 -18.17 3.26
C ARG A 22 -8.53 -17.44 3.59
N LEU A 23 -8.46 -16.11 3.54
CA LEU A 23 -9.57 -15.20 3.81
C LEU A 23 -10.01 -14.49 2.53
N ASN A 24 -11.23 -13.98 2.55
CA ASN A 24 -11.67 -13.04 1.52
C ASN A 24 -10.86 -11.74 1.64
N PRO A 25 -10.62 -11.04 0.53
CA PRO A 25 -9.96 -9.74 0.58
C PRO A 25 -10.90 -8.71 1.23
N ILE A 26 -10.33 -7.77 1.95
CA ILE A 26 -11.06 -6.69 2.61
C ILE A 26 -11.04 -5.42 1.76
N ARG A 27 -11.93 -4.48 2.08
CA ARG A 27 -11.93 -3.13 1.49
C ARG A 27 -11.19 -2.15 2.39
N MET A 28 -10.60 -1.12 1.79
CA MET A 28 -10.00 0.01 2.51
C MET A 28 -10.13 1.26 1.62
N GLY A 29 -10.64 2.36 2.18
CA GLY A 29 -10.80 3.61 1.42
C GLY A 29 -11.80 3.55 0.25
N ASN A 30 -12.74 2.59 0.26
CA ASN A 30 -13.75 2.44 -0.79
C ASN A 30 -15.11 2.07 -0.18
N ALA A 31 -16.18 2.77 -0.60
CA ALA A 31 -17.55 2.50 -0.14
C ALA A 31 -18.16 1.27 -0.84
N MET A 32 -17.76 1.01 -2.09
CA MET A 32 -18.21 -0.16 -2.86
C MET A 32 -17.54 -1.43 -2.32
N PRO A 33 -18.13 -2.63 -2.55
CA PRO A 33 -17.55 -3.92 -2.16
C PRO A 33 -16.39 -4.32 -3.08
N ILE A 34 -15.42 -3.42 -3.24
CA ILE A 34 -14.20 -3.58 -4.02
C ILE A 34 -13.05 -3.79 -3.03
N ALA A 35 -12.31 -4.86 -3.25
CA ALA A 35 -11.14 -5.21 -2.47
C ALA A 35 -10.07 -4.13 -2.56
N TYR A 36 -9.36 -3.93 -1.47
CA TYR A 36 -8.14 -3.16 -1.42
C TYR A 36 -7.06 -3.81 -2.29
N GLY A 37 -6.37 -3.01 -3.12
CA GLY A 37 -5.34 -3.49 -4.05
C GLY A 37 -4.23 -4.25 -3.33
N GLY A 38 -3.79 -3.78 -2.17
CA GLY A 38 -2.79 -4.45 -1.34
C GLY A 38 -3.16 -5.86 -0.91
N CYS A 39 -4.45 -6.22 -0.79
CA CYS A 39 -4.86 -7.62 -0.59
C CYS A 39 -4.51 -8.48 -1.81
N THR A 40 -4.72 -7.97 -3.02
CA THR A 40 -4.42 -8.73 -4.23
C THR A 40 -2.91 -8.82 -4.49
N ALA A 41 -2.17 -7.72 -4.26
CA ALA A 41 -0.72 -7.67 -4.38
C ALA A 41 -0.03 -8.61 -3.37
N SER A 42 -0.46 -8.58 -2.10
CA SER A 42 0.11 -9.44 -1.07
C SER A 42 -0.13 -10.93 -1.33
N ILE A 43 -1.32 -11.30 -1.80
CA ILE A 43 -1.65 -12.68 -2.16
C ILE A 43 -0.84 -13.16 -3.37
N ALA A 44 -0.60 -12.30 -4.36
CA ALA A 44 0.29 -12.63 -5.49
C ALA A 44 1.73 -12.84 -5.03
N VAL A 45 2.25 -11.95 -4.17
CA VAL A 45 3.60 -12.05 -3.59
C VAL A 45 3.73 -13.33 -2.77
N ASN A 46 2.74 -13.65 -1.94
CA ASN A 46 2.74 -14.86 -1.13
C ASN A 46 2.84 -16.13 -2.01
N ALA A 47 1.98 -16.23 -3.03
CA ALA A 47 1.99 -17.35 -3.97
C ALA A 47 3.30 -17.43 -4.76
N ALA A 48 3.88 -16.31 -5.19
CA ALA A 48 5.18 -16.29 -5.86
C ALA A 48 6.29 -16.85 -4.95
N CYS A 49 6.39 -16.34 -3.72
CA CYS A 49 7.39 -16.76 -2.73
C CYS A 49 7.31 -18.26 -2.41
N HIS A 50 6.12 -18.86 -2.36
CA HIS A 50 5.95 -20.30 -2.16
C HIS A 50 6.54 -21.17 -3.28
N THR A 51 6.76 -20.61 -4.47
CA THR A 51 7.29 -21.34 -5.64
C THR A 51 8.72 -20.98 -5.99
N ALA A 52 9.32 -20.02 -5.28
CA ALA A 52 10.70 -19.59 -5.49
C ALA A 52 11.67 -20.52 -4.72
N PRO A 53 12.94 -20.66 -5.19
CA PRO A 53 13.95 -21.38 -4.42
C PRO A 53 14.15 -20.75 -3.03
N PRO A 54 14.23 -21.54 -1.94
CA PRO A 54 14.36 -21.00 -0.58
C PRO A 54 15.63 -20.19 -0.32
N SER A 55 16.65 -20.32 -1.17
CA SER A 55 17.91 -19.56 -1.09
C SER A 55 17.84 -18.18 -1.74
N MET A 56 16.69 -17.81 -2.33
CA MET A 56 16.50 -16.55 -3.03
C MET A 56 15.48 -15.67 -2.31
N SER A 57 15.73 -14.36 -2.32
CA SER A 57 14.85 -13.32 -1.79
C SER A 57 14.19 -12.55 -2.93
N LEU A 58 12.95 -12.10 -2.70
CA LEU A 58 12.20 -11.28 -3.64
C LEU A 58 12.77 -9.85 -3.67
N TYR A 59 13.09 -9.33 -4.86
CA TYR A 59 13.64 -7.96 -5.00
C TYR A 59 12.78 -7.05 -5.90
N SER A 60 11.88 -7.62 -6.69
CA SER A 60 11.09 -6.87 -7.69
C SER A 60 9.73 -7.50 -7.88
N VAL A 61 8.68 -6.66 -7.87
CA VAL A 61 7.31 -7.04 -8.19
C VAL A 61 6.70 -5.97 -9.09
N LEU A 62 6.33 -6.36 -10.31
CA LEU A 62 5.67 -5.48 -11.29
C LEU A 62 4.28 -6.02 -11.55
N GLY A 63 3.25 -5.19 -11.38
CA GLY A 63 1.86 -5.65 -11.50
C GLY A 63 0.95 -4.71 -12.27
N HIS A 64 -0.04 -5.29 -12.94
CA HIS A 64 -1.12 -4.56 -13.63
C HIS A 64 -2.47 -5.05 -13.12
N PHE A 65 -3.33 -4.11 -12.73
CA PHE A 65 -4.71 -4.37 -12.38
C PHE A 65 -5.58 -4.38 -13.64
N HIS A 66 -6.25 -5.50 -13.90
CA HIS A 66 -7.15 -5.66 -15.04
C HIS A 66 -8.61 -5.38 -14.69
N GLY A 67 -8.97 -5.47 -13.40
CA GLY A 67 -10.31 -5.14 -12.95
C GLY A 67 -10.49 -5.30 -11.43
N PRO A 68 -11.57 -4.74 -10.86
CA PRO A 68 -11.78 -4.77 -9.42
C PRO A 68 -11.95 -6.21 -8.93
N ALA A 69 -11.33 -6.54 -7.81
CA ALA A 69 -11.66 -7.75 -7.06
C ALA A 69 -12.83 -7.47 -6.10
N SER A 70 -13.73 -8.43 -5.95
CA SER A 70 -14.84 -8.40 -4.97
C SER A 70 -14.34 -8.80 -3.58
N THR A 71 -14.95 -8.22 -2.55
CA THR A 71 -14.75 -8.63 -1.15
C THR A 71 -15.44 -9.93 -0.75
N ASP A 72 -16.30 -10.48 -1.61
CA ASP A 72 -17.19 -11.59 -1.24
C ASP A 72 -16.65 -12.96 -1.65
N LYS A 73 -15.53 -12.98 -2.39
CA LYS A 73 -14.92 -14.19 -2.94
C LYS A 73 -13.42 -14.20 -2.67
N LYS A 74 -12.89 -15.39 -2.42
CA LYS A 74 -11.45 -15.62 -2.28
C LYS A 74 -10.71 -15.28 -3.57
N LEU A 75 -9.44 -14.92 -3.42
CA LEU A 75 -8.52 -14.70 -4.52
C LEU A 75 -7.82 -16.02 -4.86
N HIS A 76 -7.77 -16.38 -6.13
CA HIS A 76 -7.03 -17.54 -6.60
C HIS A 76 -5.80 -17.09 -7.37
N CYS A 77 -4.69 -17.80 -7.24
CA CYS A 77 -3.45 -17.50 -7.95
C CYS A 77 -3.02 -18.69 -8.80
N SER A 78 -2.67 -18.41 -10.06
CA SER A 78 -1.90 -19.32 -10.92
C SER A 78 -0.48 -18.80 -11.05
N VAL A 79 0.50 -19.60 -10.66
CA VAL A 79 1.92 -19.25 -10.71
C VAL A 79 2.59 -20.03 -11.84
N THR A 80 3.16 -19.31 -12.80
CA THR A 80 4.01 -19.87 -13.86
C THR A 80 5.47 -19.59 -13.52
N ASN A 81 6.28 -20.65 -13.51
CA ASN A 81 7.73 -20.52 -13.48
C ASN A 81 8.23 -20.07 -14.85
N ILE A 82 8.77 -18.85 -14.93
CA ILE A 82 9.30 -18.29 -16.17
C ILE A 82 10.76 -18.71 -16.35
N ARG A 83 11.53 -18.68 -15.26
CA ARG A 83 12.96 -18.99 -15.27
C ARG A 83 13.44 -19.32 -13.87
N ASP A 84 14.31 -20.33 -13.80
CA ASP A 84 15.23 -20.57 -12.69
C ASP A 84 16.66 -20.68 -13.23
N THR A 85 17.56 -19.90 -12.65
CA THR A 85 19.01 -19.95 -12.95
C THR A 85 19.78 -20.15 -11.65
N ARG A 86 21.11 -20.15 -11.71
CA ARG A 86 21.95 -20.21 -10.50
C ARG A 86 21.68 -19.05 -9.53
N SER A 87 21.45 -17.83 -10.05
CA SER A 87 21.40 -16.62 -9.23
C SER A 87 20.03 -15.92 -9.24
N PHE A 88 19.20 -16.18 -10.25
CA PHE A 88 17.91 -15.49 -10.43
C PHE A 88 16.77 -16.46 -10.70
N ALA A 89 15.59 -16.12 -10.19
CA ALA A 89 14.33 -16.76 -10.53
C ALA A 89 13.27 -15.71 -10.88
N THR A 90 12.35 -16.06 -11.78
CA THR A 90 11.22 -15.20 -12.17
C THR A 90 9.93 -16.01 -12.14
N ARG A 91 8.89 -15.44 -11.53
CA ARG A 91 7.54 -16.00 -11.45
C ARG A 91 6.54 -15.04 -12.08
N ARG A 92 5.62 -15.56 -12.89
CA ARG A 92 4.42 -14.84 -13.32
C ARG A 92 3.23 -15.33 -12.50
N VAL A 93 2.48 -14.41 -11.90
CA VAL A 93 1.31 -14.74 -11.09
C VAL A 93 0.06 -14.08 -11.68
N GLN A 94 -0.95 -14.89 -11.96
CA GLN A 94 -2.29 -14.40 -12.29
C GLN A 94 -3.19 -14.50 -11.07
N VAL A 95 -3.68 -13.36 -10.59
CA VAL A 95 -4.70 -13.32 -9.54
C VAL A 95 -6.07 -13.25 -10.19
N LYS A 96 -6.93 -14.21 -9.86
CA LYS A 96 -8.25 -14.40 -10.48
C LYS A 96 -9.33 -14.61 -9.43
N GLN A 97 -10.57 -14.28 -9.79
CA GLN A 97 -11.75 -14.56 -8.97
C GLN A 97 -12.82 -15.25 -9.80
N GLN A 98 -13.52 -16.20 -9.16
CA GLN A 98 -14.67 -16.86 -9.76
C GLN A 98 -15.84 -15.88 -9.86
N GLN A 99 -16.42 -15.80 -11.06
CA GLN A 99 -17.61 -15.01 -11.36
C GLN A 99 -18.88 -15.85 -11.07
N PRO A 100 -20.07 -15.23 -10.98
CA PRO A 100 -21.33 -15.96 -10.73
C PRO A 100 -21.63 -17.09 -11.72
N ASN A 101 -21.13 -16.98 -12.96
CA ASN A 101 -21.27 -18.01 -14.00
C ASN A 101 -20.26 -19.19 -13.86
N GLY A 102 -19.52 -19.24 -12.75
CA GLY A 102 -18.53 -20.28 -12.45
C GLY A 102 -17.17 -20.09 -13.12
N LYS A 103 -17.01 -19.16 -14.07
CA LYS A 103 -15.73 -18.90 -14.77
C LYS A 103 -14.83 -17.99 -13.95
N PHE A 104 -13.51 -18.15 -14.10
CA PHE A 104 -12.54 -17.22 -13.52
C PHE A 104 -12.33 -15.99 -14.40
N ARG A 105 -12.24 -14.82 -13.77
CA ARG A 105 -11.76 -13.57 -14.37
C ARG A 105 -10.44 -13.18 -13.70
N VAL A 106 -9.43 -12.86 -14.50
CA VAL A 106 -8.17 -12.29 -13.98
C VAL A 106 -8.44 -10.85 -13.52
N CYS A 107 -8.07 -10.56 -12.29
CA CYS A 107 -8.18 -9.23 -11.68
C CYS A 107 -6.84 -8.49 -11.72
N MET A 108 -5.72 -9.21 -11.63
CA MET A 108 -4.37 -8.64 -11.62
C MET A 108 -3.38 -9.68 -12.16
N GLU A 109 -2.33 -9.20 -12.81
CA GLU A 109 -1.19 -10.00 -13.23
C GLU A 109 0.11 -9.38 -12.74
N VAL A 110 1.04 -10.23 -12.27
CA VAL A 110 2.31 -9.84 -11.64
C VAL A 110 3.49 -10.60 -12.23
N LEU A 111 4.61 -9.93 -12.42
CA LEU A 111 5.94 -10.54 -12.52
C LEU A 111 6.70 -10.28 -11.22
N ALA A 112 7.23 -11.36 -10.63
CA ALA A 112 7.99 -11.33 -9.39
C ALA A 112 9.39 -11.94 -9.63
N ASP A 113 10.43 -11.17 -9.32
CA ASP A 113 11.82 -11.59 -9.51
C ASP A 113 12.55 -11.77 -8.17
N PHE A 114 13.36 -12.81 -8.15
CA PHE A 114 14.10 -13.27 -6.99
C PHE A 114 15.59 -13.37 -7.30
N HIS A 115 16.42 -13.11 -6.29
CA HIS A 115 17.86 -13.17 -6.37
C HIS A 115 18.42 -13.94 -5.16
N VAL A 116 19.51 -14.69 -5.37
CA VAL A 116 20.23 -15.35 -4.25
C VAL A 116 20.62 -14.34 -3.18
N ILE A 117 20.58 -14.77 -1.93
CA ILE A 117 21.03 -13.95 -0.81
C ILE A 117 22.56 -14.05 -0.74
N GLU A 118 23.23 -12.91 -0.92
CA GLU A 118 24.70 -12.82 -0.89
C GLU A 118 25.17 -11.49 -0.26
N PRO A 119 26.43 -11.41 0.19
CA PRO A 119 26.96 -10.19 0.78
C PRO A 119 27.00 -9.00 -0.20
N SER A 120 26.60 -7.82 0.27
CA SER A 120 26.66 -6.59 -0.51
C SER A 120 28.11 -6.11 -0.68
N SER A 121 28.50 -5.83 -1.93
CA SER A 121 29.75 -5.10 -2.23
C SER A 121 29.59 -3.57 -2.14
N TRP A 122 28.35 -3.09 -2.25
CA TRP A 122 27.97 -1.69 -2.17
C TRP A 122 26.72 -1.58 -1.30
N ASP A 123 26.73 -0.63 -0.37
CA ASP A 123 25.58 -0.36 0.49
C ASP A 123 25.45 1.15 0.71
N TYR A 124 24.41 1.73 0.12
CA TYR A 124 24.05 3.14 0.25
C TYR A 124 22.57 3.32 -0.08
N SER A 125 21.95 4.34 0.51
CA SER A 125 20.61 4.77 0.13
C SER A 125 20.46 6.28 0.31
N GLU A 126 19.44 6.85 -0.31
CA GLU A 126 19.05 8.23 -0.02
C GLU A 126 18.44 8.33 1.39
N ALA A 127 18.61 9.49 2.02
CA ALA A 127 17.92 9.79 3.28
C ALA A 127 16.44 10.13 3.04
N THR A 128 15.64 10.04 4.10
CA THR A 128 14.30 10.62 4.12
C THR A 128 14.33 12.09 3.72
N CYS A 129 13.29 12.58 3.03
CA CYS A 129 13.26 13.97 2.60
C CYS A 129 13.04 14.98 3.74
N SER A 130 12.73 14.49 4.94
CA SER A 130 12.63 15.29 6.16
C SER A 130 13.15 14.53 7.37
N LYS A 131 13.51 15.27 8.42
CA LYS A 131 13.83 14.70 9.73
C LYS A 131 12.54 14.48 10.50
N TRP A 132 11.92 13.32 10.29
CA TRP A 132 10.70 12.97 10.99
C TRP A 132 10.97 12.74 12.49
N PRO A 133 10.03 13.10 13.38
CA PRO A 133 10.10 12.69 14.79
C PRO A 133 10.14 11.17 14.90
N ARG A 134 10.57 10.66 16.06
CA ARG A 134 10.49 9.22 16.34
C ARG A 134 9.04 8.77 16.37
N ALA A 135 8.79 7.49 16.15
CA ALA A 135 7.45 6.92 16.12
C ALA A 135 6.68 7.20 17.43
N GLU A 136 7.38 7.10 18.57
CA GLU A 136 6.82 7.29 19.92
C GLU A 136 6.42 8.75 20.20
N ASP A 137 7.02 9.70 19.49
CA ASP A 137 6.72 11.13 19.62
C ASP A 137 5.60 11.57 18.64
N CYS A 138 5.14 10.66 17.77
CA CYS A 138 4.07 10.92 16.81
C CYS A 138 2.70 10.41 17.33
N PRO A 139 1.59 11.13 17.08
CA PRO A 139 0.27 10.68 17.50
C PRO A 139 -0.18 9.43 16.74
N ASN A 140 -0.97 8.57 17.39
CA ASN A 140 -1.78 7.57 16.68
C ASN A 140 -3.03 8.20 16.04
N LEU A 141 -3.87 7.38 15.42
CA LEU A 141 -5.08 7.85 14.74
C LEU A 141 -6.09 8.49 15.70
N GLU A 142 -6.29 7.92 16.89
CA GLU A 142 -7.23 8.45 17.88
C GLU A 142 -6.80 9.84 18.37
N GLU A 143 -5.52 9.99 18.74
CA GLU A 143 -4.92 11.24 19.16
C GLU A 143 -4.96 12.29 18.05
N LEU A 144 -4.67 11.88 16.80
CA LEU A 144 -4.72 12.77 15.63
C LEU A 144 -6.16 13.28 15.40
N VAL A 145 -7.14 12.38 15.36
CA VAL A 145 -8.55 12.74 15.16
C VAL A 145 -9.05 13.64 16.29
N LYS A 146 -8.72 13.31 17.55
CA LYS A 146 -9.06 14.14 18.70
C LYS A 146 -8.47 15.56 18.58
N GLY A 147 -7.19 15.67 18.24
CA GLY A 147 -6.54 16.98 18.07
C GLY A 147 -7.13 17.81 16.93
N LEU A 148 -7.60 17.18 15.85
CA LEU A 148 -8.30 17.87 14.75
C LEU A 148 -9.72 18.29 15.13
N LEU A 149 -10.43 17.51 15.95
CA LEU A 149 -11.74 17.88 16.49
C LEU A 149 -11.63 19.09 17.42
N GLU A 150 -10.67 19.09 18.34
CA GLU A 150 -10.44 20.20 19.28
C GLU A 150 -10.10 21.51 18.56
N LYS A 151 -9.43 21.44 17.41
CA LYS A 151 -9.12 22.59 16.56
C LYS A 151 -10.30 23.06 15.68
N GLY A 152 -11.40 22.30 15.65
CA GLY A 152 -12.51 22.56 14.74
C GLY A 152 -12.19 22.29 13.26
N SER A 153 -11.10 21.57 12.97
CA SER A 153 -10.66 21.23 11.60
C SER A 153 -11.58 20.19 10.93
N ILE A 154 -12.23 19.35 11.73
CA ILE A 154 -13.18 18.33 11.30
C ILE A 154 -14.38 18.28 12.24
N THR A 155 -15.48 17.72 11.75
CA THR A 155 -16.64 17.34 12.56
C THR A 155 -16.47 15.93 13.13
N GLU A 156 -17.21 15.60 14.20
CA GLU A 156 -17.25 14.22 14.73
C GLU A 156 -17.61 13.18 13.66
N LYS A 157 -18.55 13.53 12.77
CA LYS A 157 -18.99 12.66 11.69
C LYS A 157 -17.82 12.35 10.75
N GLN A 158 -17.08 13.38 10.32
CA GLN A 158 -15.89 13.19 9.46
C GLN A 158 -14.84 12.31 10.14
N GLY A 159 -14.55 12.53 11.44
CA GLY A 159 -13.62 11.70 12.19
C GLY A 159 -14.06 10.23 12.24
N LYS A 160 -15.31 9.96 12.59
CA LYS A 160 -15.89 8.60 12.66
C LYS A 160 -15.89 7.92 11.28
N GLU A 161 -16.28 8.63 10.23
CA GLU A 161 -16.30 8.09 8.86
C GLU A 161 -14.89 7.78 8.36
N PHE A 162 -13.90 8.66 8.61
CA PHE A 162 -12.51 8.42 8.26
C PHE A 162 -11.96 7.18 8.96
N THR A 163 -12.08 7.11 10.29
CA THR A 163 -11.60 5.96 11.07
C THR A 163 -12.23 4.65 10.58
N LYS A 164 -13.53 4.66 10.27
CA LYS A 164 -14.22 3.49 9.70
C LYS A 164 -13.70 3.11 8.31
N SER A 165 -13.45 4.08 7.43
CA SER A 165 -12.95 3.83 6.06
C SER A 165 -11.56 3.21 6.02
N PHE A 166 -10.73 3.45 7.04
CA PHE A 166 -9.36 2.93 7.14
C PHE A 166 -9.15 1.99 8.34
N ALA A 167 -10.23 1.46 8.92
CA ALA A 167 -10.16 0.55 10.07
C ALA A 167 -9.21 -0.64 9.81
N ALA A 168 -9.25 -1.20 8.60
CA ALA A 168 -8.34 -2.27 8.15
C ALA A 168 -6.85 -1.95 8.38
N ASN A 169 -6.42 -0.69 8.18
CA ASN A 169 -5.04 -0.31 8.47
C ASN A 169 -4.77 -0.35 9.97
N ALA A 170 -5.70 0.15 10.79
CA ALA A 170 -5.58 0.12 12.25
C ALA A 170 -5.72 -1.30 12.84
N ASP A 171 -6.39 -2.22 12.14
CA ASP A 171 -6.51 -3.62 12.55
C ASP A 171 -5.21 -4.41 12.33
N PHE A 172 -4.36 -3.96 11.40
CA PHE A 172 -3.16 -4.71 10.99
C PHE A 172 -1.84 -4.00 11.33
N PHE A 173 -1.84 -2.67 11.39
CA PHE A 173 -0.64 -1.87 11.61
C PHE A 173 -0.84 -0.88 12.75
N GLU A 174 0.15 -0.81 13.62
CA GLU A 174 0.33 0.37 14.44
C GLU A 174 0.83 1.49 13.53
N THR A 175 0.08 2.59 13.46
CA THR A 175 0.43 3.75 12.63
C THR A 175 0.62 4.98 13.51
N ARG A 176 1.76 5.65 13.36
CA ARG A 176 2.07 6.93 14.02
C ARG A 176 2.29 8.01 12.97
N TYR A 177 1.54 9.10 13.07
CA TYR A 177 1.43 10.08 11.99
C TYR A 177 2.46 11.19 12.13
N CYS A 178 3.29 11.39 11.11
CA CYS A 178 4.25 12.48 11.12
C CYS A 178 3.52 13.81 10.87
N THR A 179 3.39 14.66 11.88
CA THR A 179 2.50 15.84 11.88
C THR A 179 2.95 16.98 10.97
N ALA A 180 4.19 16.97 10.48
CA ALA A 180 4.63 17.88 9.43
C ALA A 180 4.25 17.41 8.01
N GLY A 181 3.81 16.15 7.84
CA GLY A 181 3.29 15.64 6.58
C GLY A 181 1.89 16.18 6.25
N VAL A 182 1.53 16.23 4.97
CA VAL A 182 0.23 16.80 4.55
C VAL A 182 -0.95 15.96 5.02
N SER A 183 -0.89 14.64 4.80
CA SER A 183 -2.01 13.73 5.11
C SER A 183 -2.35 13.64 6.59
N SER A 184 -1.39 13.89 7.50
CA SER A 184 -1.68 13.94 8.93
C SER A 184 -2.40 15.25 9.30
N GLN A 185 -2.00 16.38 8.72
CA GLN A 185 -2.58 17.69 9.00
C GLN A 185 -4.02 17.83 8.51
N ASN A 186 -4.33 17.29 7.34
CA ASN A 186 -5.67 17.43 6.74
C ASN A 186 -6.48 16.13 6.71
N LEU A 187 -6.13 15.15 7.53
CA LEU A 187 -6.79 13.84 7.61
C LEU A 187 -6.94 13.19 6.22
N SER A 188 -5.83 13.14 5.49
CA SER A 188 -5.70 12.67 4.10
C SER A 188 -6.63 13.38 3.11
N GLY A 189 -7.01 14.63 3.37
CA GLY A 189 -7.91 15.43 2.54
C GLY A 189 -9.35 15.47 3.03
N ALA A 190 -9.73 14.66 4.03
CA ALA A 190 -11.06 14.72 4.63
C ALA A 190 -11.32 16.04 5.37
N ALA A 191 -10.27 16.68 5.90
CA ALA A 191 -10.32 17.99 6.55
C ALA A 191 -10.03 19.13 5.55
N ARG A 192 -10.89 19.25 4.52
CA ARG A 192 -10.71 20.09 3.32
C ARG A 192 -10.37 21.57 3.57
N ASN A 193 -10.76 22.13 4.71
CA ASN A 193 -10.52 23.55 5.03
C ASN A 193 -9.30 23.77 5.94
N THR A 194 -8.56 22.71 6.27
CA THR A 194 -7.42 22.78 7.19
C THR A 194 -6.18 23.17 6.41
N LYS A 195 -5.64 24.37 6.67
CA LYS A 195 -4.35 24.77 6.10
C LYS A 195 -3.25 23.83 6.56
N THR A 196 -2.37 23.43 5.64
CA THR A 196 -1.17 22.66 5.96
C THR A 196 0.07 23.54 5.92
N THR A 197 1.10 23.12 6.64
CA THR A 197 2.42 23.76 6.59
C THR A 197 3.09 23.70 5.21
N GLN A 198 2.59 22.86 4.30
CA GLN A 198 3.15 22.65 2.96
C GLN A 198 2.27 23.24 1.84
N ASP A 199 1.21 24.01 2.15
CA ASP A 199 0.31 24.56 1.13
C ASP A 199 1.00 25.49 0.13
N HIS A 200 2.05 26.17 0.58
CA HIS A 200 2.89 27.06 -0.24
C HIS A 200 3.79 26.30 -1.24
N LEU A 201 3.94 24.99 -1.10
CA LEU A 201 4.76 24.16 -1.98
C LEU A 201 3.92 23.68 -3.19
N PRO A 202 4.54 23.55 -4.37
CA PRO A 202 3.88 22.85 -5.48
C PRO A 202 3.55 21.42 -5.06
N ILE A 203 2.44 20.86 -5.58
CA ILE A 203 1.96 19.52 -5.23
C ILE A 203 3.06 18.44 -5.32
N THR A 204 3.99 18.59 -6.26
CA THR A 204 5.08 17.63 -6.50
C THR A 204 6.19 17.67 -5.46
N GLU A 205 6.25 18.72 -4.65
CA GLU A 205 7.18 18.84 -3.52
C GLU A 205 6.53 18.48 -2.19
N LYS A 206 5.20 18.38 -2.14
CA LYS A 206 4.45 17.99 -0.94
C LYS A 206 4.74 16.53 -0.55
N VAL A 207 4.76 16.29 0.75
CA VAL A 207 5.09 14.98 1.33
C VAL A 207 4.12 14.62 2.45
N SER A 208 3.69 13.36 2.45
CA SER A 208 3.05 12.72 3.60
C SER A 208 3.96 11.63 4.14
N ALA A 209 3.97 11.43 5.46
CA ALA A 209 4.75 10.38 6.07
C ALA A 209 4.06 9.80 7.32
N GLU A 210 4.24 8.49 7.50
CA GLU A 210 3.74 7.74 8.64
C GLU A 210 4.77 6.69 9.07
N TRP A 211 4.95 6.53 10.38
CA TRP A 211 5.61 5.36 10.94
C TRP A 211 4.62 4.21 11.02
N GLN A 212 5.02 3.03 10.58
CA GLN A 212 4.17 1.85 10.53
C GLN A 212 4.94 0.58 10.94
N ARG A 213 4.28 -0.28 11.71
CA ARG A 213 4.70 -1.66 11.99
C ARG A 213 3.48 -2.57 12.10
N ALA A 214 3.63 -3.84 11.74
CA ALA A 214 2.59 -4.83 11.91
C ALA A 214 2.29 -5.04 13.40
N LEU A 215 1.00 -5.15 13.76
CA LEU A 215 0.56 -5.33 15.15
C LEU A 215 0.82 -6.75 15.68
N HIS A 216 0.74 -7.74 14.80
CA HIS A 216 0.85 -9.15 15.14
C HIS A 216 2.07 -9.77 14.47
N ASP A 217 2.57 -10.86 15.06
CA ASP A 217 3.73 -11.58 14.57
C ASP A 217 3.55 -12.05 13.12
N LEU A 218 4.62 -11.89 12.33
CA LEU A 218 4.74 -12.37 10.96
C LEU A 218 5.82 -13.46 10.95
N PRO A 219 5.46 -14.74 11.13
CA PRO A 219 6.40 -15.79 11.52
C PRO A 219 7.33 -16.26 10.40
N THR A 220 7.12 -15.84 9.15
CA THR A 220 7.89 -16.29 8.00
C THR A 220 8.38 -15.12 7.14
N PRO A 221 9.49 -15.28 6.39
CA PRO A 221 9.92 -14.29 5.40
C PRO A 221 8.81 -13.99 4.37
N THR A 222 8.08 -15.02 3.93
CA THR A 222 6.93 -14.86 3.02
C THR A 222 5.84 -13.98 3.63
N ALA A 223 5.51 -14.15 4.91
CA ALA A 223 4.52 -13.32 5.59
C ALA A 223 4.97 -11.85 5.65
N ASN A 224 6.25 -11.59 5.93
CA ASN A 224 6.81 -10.24 5.93
C ASN A 224 6.80 -9.60 4.54
N MET A 225 7.23 -10.32 3.50
CA MET A 225 7.17 -9.81 2.11
C MET A 225 5.74 -9.53 1.66
N SER A 226 4.78 -10.38 2.06
CA SER A 226 3.37 -10.19 1.76
C SER A 226 2.79 -8.98 2.51
N ALA A 227 3.17 -8.79 3.78
CA ALA A 227 2.80 -7.62 4.58
C ALA A 227 3.40 -6.33 4.00
N LEU A 228 4.64 -6.36 3.50
CA LEU A 228 5.26 -5.23 2.80
C LEU A 228 4.45 -4.85 1.56
N ALA A 229 4.11 -5.82 0.70
CA ALA A 229 3.30 -5.57 -0.49
C ALA A 229 1.91 -5.02 -0.15
N PHE A 230 1.29 -5.54 0.92
CA PHE A 230 0.03 -5.02 1.45
C PHE A 230 0.15 -3.54 1.86
N LEU A 231 1.19 -3.20 2.62
CA LEU A 231 1.40 -1.84 3.13
C LEU A 231 1.70 -0.84 2.00
N MET A 232 2.58 -1.23 1.08
CA MET A 232 3.15 -0.31 0.09
C MET A 232 2.17 0.11 -1.00
N ASP A 233 1.08 -0.63 -1.22
CA ASP A 233 -0.06 -0.22 -2.06
C ASP A 233 -0.87 0.95 -1.45
N GLY A 234 -0.77 1.13 -0.13
CA GLY A 234 -1.69 1.95 0.65
C GLY A 234 -1.62 3.43 0.32
N GLY A 235 -2.72 3.97 -0.21
CA GLY A 235 -2.93 5.41 -0.33
C GLY A 235 -2.02 6.17 -1.29
N LEU A 236 -1.43 5.51 -2.28
CA LEU A 236 -0.72 6.17 -3.37
C LEU A 236 -1.67 6.68 -4.47
N SER A 237 -2.71 5.90 -4.79
CA SER A 237 -3.69 6.25 -5.82
C SER A 237 -4.49 7.52 -5.52
N PHE A 238 -4.82 7.76 -4.24
CA PHE A 238 -5.56 8.95 -3.80
C PHE A 238 -4.69 10.05 -3.19
N LEU A 239 -3.36 9.87 -3.13
CA LEU A 239 -2.44 10.88 -2.59
C LEU A 239 -2.61 12.27 -3.21
N PRO A 240 -2.83 12.43 -4.53
CA PRO A 240 -3.06 13.74 -5.13
C PRO A 240 -4.29 14.47 -4.57
N LEU A 241 -5.29 13.73 -4.09
CA LEU A 241 -6.45 14.31 -3.41
C LEU A 241 -6.05 14.84 -2.03
N SER A 242 -5.37 14.00 -1.24
CA SER A 242 -4.85 14.38 0.07
C SER A 242 -3.95 15.62 -0.01
N HIS A 243 -3.11 15.73 -1.03
CA HIS A 243 -2.20 16.85 -1.22
C HIS A 243 -2.85 18.15 -1.74
N ASN A 244 -4.12 18.10 -2.14
CA ASN A 244 -4.88 19.24 -2.65
C ASN A 244 -6.17 19.53 -1.87
N HIS A 245 -6.31 19.07 -0.63
CA HIS A 245 -7.53 19.28 0.17
C HIS A 245 -8.81 18.72 -0.47
N MET A 246 -8.67 17.61 -1.17
CA MET A 246 -9.75 16.89 -1.84
C MET A 246 -9.97 15.52 -1.20
N TRP A 247 -11.16 14.97 -1.38
CA TRP A 247 -11.55 13.68 -0.82
C TRP A 247 -12.26 12.78 -1.84
N PHE A 248 -12.57 11.54 -1.48
CA PHE A 248 -13.09 10.53 -2.41
C PHE A 248 -14.38 10.94 -3.12
N ASP A 249 -15.23 11.73 -2.47
CA ASP A 249 -16.48 12.27 -3.03
C ASP A 249 -16.26 13.32 -4.13
N ASP A 250 -15.04 13.84 -4.30
CA ASP A 250 -14.66 14.70 -5.43
C ASP A 250 -14.37 13.90 -6.71
N THR A 251 -14.21 12.58 -6.60
CA THR A 251 -13.78 11.73 -7.70
C THR A 251 -14.92 10.91 -8.28
N ALA A 252 -14.88 10.75 -9.61
CA ALA A 252 -15.68 9.78 -10.35
C ALA A 252 -14.95 8.43 -10.47
N ALA A 253 -13.62 8.45 -10.53
CA ALA A 253 -12.78 7.26 -10.50
C ALA A 253 -11.43 7.56 -9.85
N CYS A 254 -11.00 6.70 -8.93
CA CYS A 254 -9.71 6.74 -8.26
C CYS A 254 -9.28 5.30 -7.97
N SER A 255 -8.30 4.77 -8.69
CA SER A 255 -7.84 3.39 -8.53
C SER A 255 -6.45 3.19 -9.16
N THR A 256 -5.68 2.24 -8.64
CA THR A 256 -4.39 1.85 -9.21
C THR A 256 -4.58 1.12 -10.54
N LEU A 257 -3.75 1.46 -11.54
CA LEU A 257 -3.70 0.78 -12.84
C LEU A 257 -2.54 -0.21 -12.88
N ASP A 258 -1.35 0.26 -12.50
CA ASP A 258 -0.14 -0.55 -12.38
C ASP A 258 0.64 -0.17 -11.13
N PHE A 259 1.58 -1.04 -10.74
CA PHE A 259 2.54 -0.74 -9.70
C PHE A 259 3.90 -1.40 -9.97
N ALA A 260 4.94 -0.81 -9.38
CA ALA A 260 6.27 -1.38 -9.34
C ALA A 260 6.84 -1.27 -7.93
N LEU A 261 6.87 -2.40 -7.22
CA LEU A 261 7.50 -2.57 -5.91
C LEU A 261 8.94 -3.06 -6.10
N ARG A 262 9.89 -2.32 -5.54
CA ARG A 262 11.31 -2.63 -5.47
C ARG A 262 11.69 -2.84 -4.02
N ILE A 263 12.44 -3.90 -3.74
CA ILE A 263 12.87 -4.29 -2.40
C ILE A 263 14.39 -4.33 -2.44
N PHE A 264 15.02 -3.55 -1.56
CA PHE A 264 16.46 -3.30 -1.61
C PHE A 264 17.25 -4.16 -0.61
N VAL A 265 16.54 -4.85 0.29
CA VAL A 265 17.13 -5.74 1.29
C VAL A 265 16.57 -7.17 1.15
N PRO A 266 17.37 -8.21 1.44
CA PRO A 266 16.94 -9.59 1.28
C PRO A 266 15.93 -10.03 2.36
N GLU A 267 15.95 -9.39 3.53
CA GLU A 267 15.06 -9.67 4.65
C GLU A 267 14.34 -8.39 5.08
N VAL A 268 13.02 -8.46 5.16
CA VAL A 268 12.17 -7.38 5.64
C VAL A 268 11.48 -7.84 6.91
N LYS A 269 11.45 -6.98 7.94
CA LYS A 269 10.84 -7.28 9.24
C LYS A 269 9.72 -6.31 9.53
N MET A 270 8.54 -6.56 8.98
CA MET A 270 7.40 -5.64 9.06
C MET A 270 6.87 -5.42 10.48
N GLY A 271 7.28 -6.23 11.47
CA GLY A 271 7.01 -5.99 12.89
C GLY A 271 7.89 -4.89 13.53
N GLU A 272 8.96 -4.46 12.85
CA GLU A 272 9.76 -3.31 13.27
C GLU A 272 9.19 -2.00 12.72
N TRP A 273 9.53 -0.87 13.38
CA TRP A 273 9.15 0.45 12.92
C TRP A 273 9.83 0.81 11.60
N HIS A 274 9.01 1.19 10.63
CA HIS A 274 9.44 1.76 9.36
C HIS A 274 8.75 3.10 9.13
N VAL A 275 9.47 4.09 8.59
CA VAL A 275 8.85 5.33 8.12
C VAL A 275 8.57 5.21 6.64
N ARG A 276 7.33 5.50 6.25
CA ARG A 276 6.90 5.51 4.85
C ARG A 276 6.64 6.93 4.40
N GLU A 277 7.41 7.42 3.43
CA GLU A 277 7.15 8.71 2.78
C GLU A 277 6.39 8.50 1.48
N ARG A 278 5.49 9.44 1.15
CA ARG A 278 4.69 9.40 -0.07
C ARG A 278 4.69 10.75 -0.77
N LYS A 279 4.90 10.73 -2.08
CA LYS A 279 4.85 11.90 -2.97
C LYS A 279 4.12 11.58 -4.26
N THR A 280 3.63 12.62 -4.93
CA THR A 280 3.06 12.53 -6.29
C THR A 280 3.89 13.37 -7.25
N SER A 281 4.21 12.84 -8.42
CA SER A 281 5.16 13.49 -9.34
C SER A 281 4.50 14.05 -10.59
N ARG A 282 3.36 13.48 -11.01
CA ARG A 282 2.68 13.91 -12.23
C ARG A 282 1.18 13.61 -12.19
N GLY A 283 0.39 14.59 -12.62
CA GLY A 283 -1.01 14.40 -13.03
C GLY A 283 -1.18 14.79 -14.50
N GLY A 284 -2.07 14.09 -15.22
CA GLY A 284 -2.42 14.42 -16.60
C GLY A 284 -3.14 13.29 -17.33
N GLY A 285 -4.00 13.62 -18.29
CA GLY A 285 -4.76 12.61 -19.05
C GLY A 285 -5.67 11.73 -18.18
N ASN A 286 -6.20 12.30 -17.09
CA ASN A 286 -6.98 11.60 -16.06
C ASN A 286 -6.23 10.45 -15.37
N ARG A 287 -4.91 10.62 -15.23
CA ARG A 287 -4.03 9.71 -14.49
C ARG A 287 -3.11 10.49 -13.58
N THR A 288 -2.60 9.79 -12.57
CA THR A 288 -1.61 10.31 -11.63
C THR A 288 -0.52 9.29 -11.37
N TYR A 289 0.69 9.77 -11.12
CA TYR A 289 1.85 8.97 -10.78
C TYR A 289 2.34 9.34 -9.38
N SER A 290 2.34 8.36 -8.47
CA SER A 290 2.75 8.52 -7.07
C SER A 290 3.81 7.48 -6.69
N GLU A 291 4.67 7.83 -5.74
CA GLU A 291 5.68 6.94 -5.16
C GLU A 291 5.57 6.93 -3.65
N GLY A 292 5.71 5.74 -3.06
CA GLY A 292 5.94 5.52 -1.65
C GLY A 292 7.30 4.89 -1.43
N LYS A 293 8.09 5.42 -0.51
CA LYS A 293 9.39 4.85 -0.11
C LYS A 293 9.33 4.49 1.37
N LEU A 294 10.00 3.41 1.75
CA LEU A 294 9.97 2.85 3.10
C LEU A 294 11.39 2.75 3.64
N TRP A 295 11.64 3.36 4.80
CA TRP A 295 12.92 3.30 5.50
C TRP A 295 12.78 2.59 6.84
N ASP A 296 13.82 1.92 7.29
CA ASP A 296 13.89 1.38 8.65
C ASP A 296 14.17 2.50 9.68
N LYS A 297 14.16 2.14 10.97
CA LYS A 297 14.49 3.05 12.07
C LYS A 297 15.93 3.61 12.05
N HIS A 298 16.82 3.01 11.25
CA HIS A 298 18.20 3.42 11.08
C HIS A 298 18.39 4.37 9.89
N GLY A 299 17.34 4.60 9.10
CA GLY A 299 17.37 5.48 7.93
C GLY A 299 17.82 4.78 6.64
N ASN A 300 17.84 3.45 6.59
CA ASN A 300 18.14 2.70 5.37
C ASN A 300 16.87 2.55 4.52
N LEU A 301 16.96 2.83 3.22
CA LEU A 301 15.85 2.59 2.30
C LEU A 301 15.64 1.09 2.08
N ILE A 302 14.48 0.58 2.49
CA ILE A 302 14.12 -0.84 2.48
C ILE A 302 13.36 -1.20 1.20
N ALA A 303 12.43 -0.35 0.78
CA ALA A 303 11.60 -0.58 -0.39
C ALA A 303 11.08 0.73 -1.02
N SER A 304 10.74 0.68 -2.30
CA SER A 304 9.98 1.71 -3.01
C SER A 304 8.81 1.05 -3.74
N ASN A 305 7.67 1.72 -3.80
CA ASN A 305 6.55 1.34 -4.64
C ASN A 305 6.04 2.55 -5.42
N THR A 306 5.98 2.41 -6.73
CA THR A 306 5.39 3.43 -7.62
C THR A 306 4.06 2.95 -8.15
N GLN A 307 3.15 3.88 -8.45
CA GLN A 307 1.84 3.57 -9.02
C GLN A 307 1.44 4.58 -10.08
N GLN A 308 1.09 4.10 -11.28
CA GLN A 308 0.19 4.84 -12.15
C GLN A 308 -1.25 4.52 -11.74
N SER A 309 -2.06 5.56 -11.53
CA SER A 309 -3.46 5.43 -11.13
C SER A 309 -4.37 6.17 -12.10
N ILE A 310 -5.61 5.68 -12.25
CA ILE A 310 -6.69 6.49 -12.83
C ILE A 310 -7.14 7.50 -11.77
N MET A 311 -7.27 8.76 -12.18
CA MET A 311 -7.80 9.83 -11.35
C MET A 311 -8.71 10.70 -12.21
N ARG A 312 -10.01 10.59 -11.99
CA ARG A 312 -11.05 11.39 -12.66
C ARG A 312 -11.84 12.12 -11.60
N LEU A 313 -11.85 13.44 -11.68
CA LEU A 313 -12.74 14.27 -10.88
C LEU A 313 -14.18 14.12 -11.38
N ARG A 314 -15.15 14.36 -10.50
CA ARG A 314 -16.54 14.52 -10.92
C ARG A 314 -16.71 15.78 -11.76
N GLU A 315 -17.76 15.79 -12.57
CA GLU A 315 -18.14 16.97 -13.35
C GLU A 315 -18.33 18.20 -12.43
N GLY A 316 -17.80 19.35 -12.85
CA GLY A 316 -17.88 20.61 -12.09
C GLY A 316 -16.88 20.73 -10.93
N VAL A 317 -16.20 19.67 -10.53
CA VAL A 317 -15.15 19.74 -9.49
C VAL A 317 -13.85 20.29 -10.10
N VAL A 318 -13.27 21.29 -9.43
CA VAL A 318 -12.01 21.93 -9.84
C VAL A 318 -10.97 21.72 -8.76
N VAL A 319 -9.73 21.44 -9.16
CA VAL A 319 -8.60 21.34 -8.22
C VAL A 319 -8.37 22.70 -7.57
N PRO A 320 -8.30 22.78 -6.23
CA PRO A 320 -7.99 24.04 -5.54
C PRO A 320 -6.67 24.64 -5.99
N LYS A 321 -6.61 25.97 -6.13
CA LYS A 321 -5.35 26.70 -6.26
C LYS A 321 -4.85 27.00 -4.85
N LEU A 322 -3.77 26.32 -4.45
CA LEU A 322 -3.15 26.40 -3.12
C LEU A 322 -1.87 27.24 -3.18
#